data_AF-A0A5B7TF51-F1
#
_entry.id   AF-A0A5B7TF51-F1
#
_cell.length_a   1.000
_cell.length_b   1.000
_cell.length_c   1.000
_cell.angle_alpha   90.00
_cell.angle_beta   90.00
_cell.angle_gamma   90.00
#
_symmetry.space_group_name_H-M   'P 1'
#
loop_
_entity.id
_entity.type
_entity.pdbx_description
1 polymer ?
#
loop_
_entity_poly.entity_id
_entity_poly.type
_entity_poly.pdbx_seq_one_letter_code
_entity_poly.pdbx_strand_id
1 'polypeptide(L)'
;MILQNNLEKLIDYIERFKNISPFTLIEISIKEPSWVIGKNLDEVKFWKNTGATIIAYREGEKIVVSPGPDYRFKAGDIIVVIGSSDVYERVCNFIYGENGVD
;
A
#
# COMPACT_ATOMS: atom_id res chain seq x y z
N MET A 1 -37.26 1.46 -6.46
CA MET A 1 -36.41 1.25 -7.65
C MET A 1 -35.00 1.82 -7.51
N ILE A 2 -34.79 3.11 -7.22
CA ILE A 2 -33.43 3.69 -7.06
C ILE A 2 -32.67 3.13 -5.84
N LEU A 3 -33.35 2.92 -4.71
CA LEU A 3 -32.73 2.35 -3.49
C LEU A 3 -32.29 0.89 -3.66
N GLN A 4 -33.09 0.07 -4.34
CA GLN A 4 -32.69 -1.32 -4.68
C GLN A 4 -31.45 -1.34 -5.56
N ASN A 5 -31.40 -0.48 -6.59
CA ASN A 5 -30.27 -0.39 -7.50
C ASN A 5 -28.97 0.07 -6.80
N ASN A 6 -29.07 0.94 -5.79
CA ASN A 6 -27.91 1.37 -5.00
C ASN A 6 -27.43 0.25 -4.05
N LEU A 7 -28.34 -0.54 -3.49
CA LEU A 7 -28.00 -1.68 -2.64
C LEU A 7 -27.36 -2.80 -3.45
N GLU A 8 -27.86 -3.11 -4.65
CA GLU A 8 -27.25 -4.07 -5.57
C GLU A 8 -25.84 -3.66 -5.98
N LYS A 9 -25.62 -2.36 -6.26
CA LYS A 9 -24.26 -1.84 -6.50
C LYS A 9 -23.35 -2.00 -5.28
N LEU A 10 -23.85 -1.70 -4.08
CA LEU A 10 -23.07 -1.87 -2.85
C LEU A 10 -22.71 -3.34 -2.62
N ILE A 11 -23.64 -4.26 -2.88
CA ILE A 11 -23.41 -5.70 -2.79
C ILE A 11 -22.38 -6.15 -3.83
N ASP A 12 -22.48 -5.72 -5.09
CA ASP A 12 -21.48 -6.01 -6.13
C ASP A 12 -20.08 -5.47 -5.77
N TYR A 13 -19.99 -4.27 -5.17
CA TYR A 13 -18.73 -3.76 -4.63
C TYR A 13 -18.17 -4.63 -3.50
N ILE A 14 -19.02 -5.06 -2.57
CA ILE A 14 -18.62 -5.91 -1.44
C ILE A 14 -18.24 -7.33 -1.92
N GLU A 15 -18.95 -7.89 -2.90
CA GLU A 15 -18.65 -9.21 -3.47
C GLU A 15 -17.34 -9.19 -4.27
N ARG A 16 -17.12 -8.16 -5.09
CA ARG A 16 -15.81 -7.96 -5.75
C ARG A 16 -14.69 -7.81 -4.73
N PHE A 17 -14.94 -7.15 -3.59
CA PHE A 17 -13.96 -7.04 -2.50
C PHE A 17 -13.73 -8.38 -1.79
N LYS A 18 -14.79 -9.13 -1.48
CA LYS A 18 -14.71 -10.44 -0.81
C LYS A 18 -14.06 -11.52 -1.67
N ASN A 19 -14.27 -11.47 -2.98
CA ASN A 19 -13.69 -12.43 -3.94
C ASN A 19 -12.18 -12.21 -4.21
N ILE A 20 -11.55 -11.20 -3.57
CA ILE A 20 -10.10 -10.95 -3.62
C ILE A 20 -9.35 -11.64 -2.45
N SER A 21 -10.05 -12.28 -1.51
CA SER A 21 -9.38 -12.98 -0.41
C SER A 21 -8.62 -14.20 -0.92
N PRO A 22 -7.28 -14.14 -0.92
CA PRO A 22 -6.51 -14.04 0.32
C PRO A 22 -5.72 -12.74 0.54
N PHE A 23 -6.00 -11.65 -0.19
CA PHE A 23 -5.19 -10.43 -0.09
C PHE A 23 -5.82 -9.32 0.76
N THR A 24 -4.99 -8.70 1.61
CA THR A 24 -5.30 -7.56 2.48
C THR A 24 -4.81 -6.26 1.84
N LEU A 25 -5.65 -5.24 1.88
CA LEU A 25 -5.36 -3.87 1.44
C LEU A 25 -5.17 -2.97 2.66
N ILE A 26 -4.06 -2.25 2.75
CA ILE A 26 -3.76 -1.34 3.87
C ILE A 26 -3.19 -0.01 3.38
N GLU A 27 -3.38 1.04 4.19
CA GLU A 27 -2.68 2.32 4.05
C GLU A 27 -1.57 2.42 5.12
N ILE A 28 -0.39 2.93 4.75
CA ILE A 28 0.73 3.16 5.66
C ILE A 28 1.29 4.56 5.42
N SER A 29 1.36 5.37 6.47
CA SER A 29 2.08 6.65 6.42
C SER A 29 3.59 6.42 6.48
N ILE A 30 4.34 7.11 5.64
CA ILE A 30 5.81 7.18 5.69
C ILE A 30 6.20 8.35 6.60
N LYS A 31 6.88 8.04 7.69
CA LYS A 31 7.30 9.00 8.72
C LYS A 31 8.78 8.82 9.01
N GLU A 32 9.39 9.85 9.57
CA GLU A 32 10.73 9.73 10.13
C GLU A 32 10.68 9.07 11.53
N PRO A 33 11.72 8.32 11.93
CA PRO A 33 12.83 7.86 11.09
C PRO A 33 12.41 6.65 10.24
N SER A 34 12.77 6.65 8.96
CA SER A 34 12.63 5.48 8.09
C SER A 34 13.74 5.44 7.06
N TRP A 35 14.38 4.28 6.90
CA TRP A 35 15.54 4.13 6.01
C TRP A 35 15.16 4.14 4.52
N VAL A 36 13.88 3.95 4.19
CA VAL A 36 13.41 4.01 2.79
C VAL A 36 13.24 5.44 2.29
N ILE A 37 13.19 6.44 3.18
CA ILE A 37 13.03 7.85 2.81
C ILE A 37 14.15 8.26 1.87
N GLY A 38 13.77 8.88 0.75
CA GLY A 38 14.69 9.31 -0.28
C GLY A 38 15.16 8.18 -1.20
N LYS A 39 14.76 6.92 -1.02
CA LYS A 39 15.01 5.79 -1.94
C LYS A 39 13.80 5.54 -2.83
N ASN A 40 14.01 4.96 -4.01
CA ASN A 40 12.91 4.53 -4.90
C ASN A 40 12.50 3.06 -4.70
N LEU A 41 11.37 2.68 -5.28
CA LEU A 41 10.75 1.35 -5.18
C LEU A 41 11.70 0.21 -5.58
N ASP A 42 12.47 0.42 -6.66
CA ASP A 42 13.43 -0.56 -7.19
C ASP A 42 14.69 -0.67 -6.31
N GLU A 43 15.22 0.46 -5.83
CA GLU A 43 16.39 0.53 -4.94
C GLU A 43 16.18 -0.29 -3.67
N VAL A 44 14.99 -0.17 -3.05
CA VAL A 44 14.65 -0.89 -1.82
C VAL A 44 14.14 -2.30 -2.07
N LYS A 45 13.92 -2.68 -3.34
CA LYS A 45 13.37 -3.99 -3.76
C LYS A 45 12.12 -4.35 -2.95
N PHE A 46 11.19 -3.40 -2.81
CA PHE A 46 10.07 -3.46 -1.85
C PHE A 46 9.30 -4.77 -1.93
N TRP A 47 8.86 -5.16 -3.13
CA TRP A 47 8.09 -6.39 -3.34
C TRP A 47 8.88 -7.64 -2.94
N LYS A 48 10.17 -7.70 -3.25
CA LYS A 48 11.03 -8.84 -2.90
C LYS A 48 11.18 -9.01 -1.37
N ASN A 49 11.23 -7.90 -0.64
CA ASN A 49 11.43 -7.92 0.82
C ASN A 49 10.13 -8.07 1.62
N THR A 50 8.99 -7.64 1.08
CA THR A 50 7.71 -7.58 1.82
C THR A 50 6.64 -8.52 1.26
N GLY A 51 6.79 -9.00 0.03
CA GLY A 51 5.74 -9.67 -0.72
C GLY A 51 4.53 -8.78 -1.03
N ALA A 52 4.61 -7.48 -0.77
CA ALA A 52 3.53 -6.52 -0.94
C ALA A 52 3.71 -5.72 -2.24
N THR A 53 2.59 -5.33 -2.85
CA THR A 53 2.57 -4.47 -4.04
C THR A 53 2.03 -3.11 -3.66
N ILE A 54 2.77 -2.04 -3.96
CA ILE A 54 2.27 -0.67 -3.82
C ILE A 54 1.36 -0.38 -5.01
N ILE A 55 0.10 -0.10 -4.73
CA ILE A 55 -0.90 0.16 -5.77
C ILE A 55 -1.24 1.64 -5.91
N ALA A 56 -0.94 2.45 -4.90
CA ALA A 56 -1.11 3.89 -4.92
C ALA A 56 -0.26 4.56 -3.85
N TYR A 57 -0.05 5.86 -3.97
CA TYR A 57 0.42 6.70 -2.88
C TYR A 57 -0.26 8.07 -2.92
N ARG A 58 -0.28 8.73 -1.77
CA ARG A 58 -0.81 10.07 -1.57
C ARG A 58 0.32 11.00 -1.11
N GLU A 59 0.55 12.05 -1.89
CA GLU A 59 1.50 13.13 -1.60
C GLU A 59 0.69 14.42 -1.35
N GLY A 60 0.44 14.74 -0.08
CA GLY A 60 -0.51 15.79 0.30
C GLY A 60 -1.92 15.48 -0.20
N GLU A 61 -2.47 16.33 -1.06
CA GLU A 61 -3.79 16.15 -1.68
C GLU A 61 -3.76 15.32 -2.99
N LYS A 62 -2.57 15.07 -3.53
CA LYS A 62 -2.42 14.35 -4.81
C LYS A 62 -2.40 12.85 -4.57
N ILE A 63 -3.28 12.13 -5.24
CA ILE A 63 -3.28 10.66 -5.28
C ILE A 63 -2.72 10.21 -6.62
N VAL A 64 -1.75 9.30 -6.57
CA VAL A 64 -1.20 8.63 -7.75
C VAL A 64 -1.48 7.14 -7.64
N VAL A 65 -2.13 6.59 -8.66
CA VAL A 65 -2.46 5.17 -8.76
C VAL A 65 -1.43 4.50 -9.67
N SER A 66 -1.09 3.25 -9.34
CA SER A 66 -0.11 2.43 -10.07
C SER A 66 1.24 3.14 -10.22
N PRO A 67 1.94 3.43 -9.09
CA PRO A 67 3.25 4.06 -9.14
C PRO A 67 4.23 3.27 -10.01
N GLY A 68 5.04 3.99 -10.77
CA GLY A 68 6.16 3.42 -11.50
C GLY A 68 7.31 3.01 -10.56
N PRO A 69 8.33 2.33 -11.11
CA PRO A 69 9.54 1.96 -10.35
C PRO A 69 10.31 3.17 -9.81
N ASP A 70 10.08 4.35 -10.38
CA ASP A 70 10.69 5.63 -10.05
C ASP A 70 10.06 6.34 -8.85
N TYR A 71 8.93 5.85 -8.32
CA TYR A 71 8.35 6.39 -7.10
C TYR A 71 9.37 6.34 -5.96
N ARG A 72 9.58 7.50 -5.34
CA ARG A 72 10.54 7.74 -4.27
C ARG A 72 9.77 8.00 -2.98
N PHE A 73 10.07 7.25 -1.93
CA PHE A 73 9.42 7.42 -0.64
C PHE A 73 9.78 8.78 -0.04
N LYS A 74 8.78 9.56 0.37
CA LYS A 74 8.97 10.82 1.08
C LYS A 74 8.27 10.79 2.43
N ALA A 75 8.85 11.49 3.41
CA ALA A 75 8.17 11.71 4.68
C ALA A 75 6.85 12.48 4.44
N GLY A 76 5.77 12.02 5.06
CA GLY A 76 4.42 12.56 4.87
C GLY A 76 3.60 11.83 3.82
N ASP A 77 4.21 10.99 2.97
CA ASP A 77 3.45 10.18 2.01
C ASP A 77 2.57 9.15 2.74
N ILE A 78 1.44 8.79 2.12
CA ILE A 78 0.66 7.61 2.50
C ILE A 78 0.68 6.63 1.34
N ILE A 79 1.32 5.48 1.53
CA ILE A 79 1.31 4.39 0.55
C ILE A 79 0.09 3.50 0.78
N VAL A 80 -0.46 2.98 -0.32
CA VAL A 80 -1.52 1.97 -0.31
C VAL A 80 -0.94 0.68 -0.87
N VAL A 81 -0.98 -0.39 -0.08
CA VAL A 81 -0.36 -1.66 -0.44
C VAL A 81 -1.33 -2.82 -0.33
N ILE A 82 -1.13 -3.82 -1.19
CA ILE A 82 -1.84 -5.09 -1.18
C ILE A 82 -0.86 -6.25 -0.95
N GLY A 83 -1.24 -7.22 -0.13
CA GLY A 83 -0.42 -8.40 0.17
C GLY A 83 -1.21 -9.46 0.93
N SER A 84 -0.54 -10.47 1.49
CA SER A 84 -1.20 -11.49 2.35
C SER A 84 -1.68 -10.91 3.69
N SER A 85 -2.34 -11.72 4.52
CA SER A 85 -2.96 -11.29 5.79
C SER A 85 -2.04 -10.58 6.78
N ASP A 86 -0.74 -10.89 6.75
CA ASP A 86 0.33 -10.34 7.58
C ASP A 86 1.05 -9.14 6.92
N VAL A 87 0.53 -8.62 5.81
CA VAL A 87 1.17 -7.54 5.04
C VAL A 87 1.49 -6.30 5.87
N TYR A 88 0.64 -5.94 6.82
CA TYR A 88 0.88 -4.79 7.70
C TYR A 88 2.16 -4.94 8.49
N GLU A 89 2.35 -6.09 9.15
CA GLU A 89 3.53 -6.36 9.96
C GLU A 89 4.79 -6.39 9.10
N ARG A 90 4.77 -7.10 7.97
CA ARG A 90 5.95 -7.18 7.08
C ARG A 90 6.36 -5.82 6.53
N VAL A 91 5.39 -4.99 6.10
CA VAL A 91 5.70 -3.67 5.55
C VAL A 91 6.14 -2.71 6.64
N CYS A 92 5.52 -2.72 7.82
CA CYS A 92 5.98 -1.90 8.96
C CYS A 92 7.38 -2.30 9.42
N ASN A 93 7.67 -3.60 9.57
CA ASN A 93 9.01 -4.10 9.92
C ASN A 93 10.04 -3.74 8.84
N PHE A 94 9.65 -3.77 7.57
CA PHE A 94 10.53 -3.35 6.48
C PHE A 94 10.81 -1.84 6.53
N ILE A 95 9.80 -0.99 6.73
CA ILE A 95 9.94 0.48 6.68
C ILE A 95 10.60 1.05 7.95
N TYR A 96 10.32 0.44 9.11
CA TYR A 96 10.66 0.97 10.44
C TYR A 96 11.48 0.03 11.32
N GLY A 97 11.74 -1.21 10.89
CA GLY A 97 12.58 -2.15 11.63
C GLY A 97 14.06 -1.81 11.53
N GLU A 98 14.85 -2.36 12.45
CA GLU A 98 16.28 -2.08 12.63
C GLU A 98 17.19 -2.61 11.49
N ASN A 99 16.62 -3.22 10.44
CA ASN A 99 17.34 -3.93 9.37
C ASN A 99 17.76 -3.03 8.17
N GLY A 100 17.71 -1.71 8.32
CA GLY A 100 18.05 -0.75 7.25
C GLY A 100 19.55 -0.45 7.10
N VAL A 101 20.43 -1.14 7.84
CA VAL A 101 21.88 -0.94 7.84
C VAL A 101 22.58 -2.24 7.49
N ASP A 102 22.75 -2.47 6.19
CA ASP A 102 23.86 -3.24 5.61
C ASP A 102 24.38 -2.48 4.38
#